data_AF-A0A3B4A9W1-F1
#
_entry.id   AF-A0A3B4A9W1-F1
#
_cell.length_a   1.000
_cell.length_b   1.000
_cell.length_c   1.000
_cell.angle_alpha   90.00
_cell.angle_beta   90.00
_cell.angle_gamma   90.00
#
_symmetry.space_group_name_H-M   'P 1'
#
loop_
_entity.id
_entity.type
_entity.pdbx_description
1 polymer ?
#
loop_
_entity_poly.entity_id
_entity_poly.type
_entity_poly.pdbx_seq_one_letter_code
_entity_poly.pdbx_strand_id
1 'polypeptide(L)'
;MTNLAPCSVEASRRSVQTRKWAVSTPKEPSAVGHGWNIYVVNTVPPLTLYQEMVEYSQSYSEANPQAQSLRHLLSEAHLLLRASLLTCAHLERGEGAELQTGERAELEAALRENCAHLGDCFSRGNQKDCHLALPYYRMSGLSIPEVMARNQPRPSSPRSYGPGFLFYLKHYLLEETQQTLDQEAADEVIDIFSQSEPSQLVGVCSSPIMVHVSPARTLAILGHLEDSVGVSVTLTIAMATLALRLDDRAQYRQLMDRHSEMLLVYGFIEEPLLLLHGAGGAQNALVRPTALASELGRSQPGLLVAALVALHENSKLKLEQADHVFKVCKYIFKLVDFWEGMLMASSQEPVIQELLFRVASVYIDRLTRTNPDPRLSHSDLGKRSLKSADDLIGSCSHYGALYPWLTVLCPIHITNSQHQEALQKLQSLLCGPSLSIPSVVPLLEQISEETLWGFSLHLLCATRRGHYNSSIEKLLDHCPQAIIAYANHHLQDRHMALWWQKLLPELCNRTRAATDNSILLAALQETLVVVSMETSPTEFLELIPDDGTAAYFVPHLLTCSQRHLTKPLT
;
A
#
# COMPACT_ATOMS: atom_id res chain seq x y z
N MET A 1 -31.33 36.25 55.55
CA MET A 1 -31.06 36.91 54.25
C MET A 1 -32.24 36.59 53.33
N THR A 2 -33.15 37.57 53.18
CA THR A 2 -34.08 37.82 52.03
C THR A 2 -34.49 36.60 51.18
N ASN A 3 -35.64 35.94 51.41
CA ASN A 3 -37.06 36.31 51.12
C ASN A 3 -37.30 36.72 49.65
N LEU A 4 -38.02 35.93 48.83
CA LEU A 4 -39.49 35.73 48.73
C LEU A 4 -40.25 36.86 48.01
N ALA A 5 -40.76 36.54 46.81
CA ALA A 5 -41.97 37.06 46.11
C ALA A 5 -41.98 38.56 45.68
N PRO A 6 -43.04 39.05 44.97
CA PRO A 6 -43.69 38.60 43.72
C PRO A 6 -43.87 39.79 42.73
N CYS A 7 -44.45 39.61 41.54
CA CYS A 7 -45.34 40.65 40.99
C CYS A 7 -46.30 40.12 39.91
N SER A 8 -47.53 40.57 40.05
CA SER A 8 -48.78 40.00 39.56
C SER A 8 -49.00 40.01 38.05
N VAL A 9 -49.67 38.93 37.65
CA VAL A 9 -50.53 38.81 36.48
C VAL A 9 -51.87 39.50 36.78
N GLU A 10 -52.29 40.45 35.94
CA GLU A 10 -53.68 40.89 35.79
C GLU A 10 -53.88 41.19 34.29
N ALA A 11 -54.39 40.22 33.54
CA ALA A 11 -55.80 40.11 33.14
C ALA A 11 -56.22 41.09 32.03
N SER A 12 -56.29 40.57 30.80
CA SER A 12 -57.39 40.95 29.92
C SER A 12 -58.00 39.70 29.29
N ARG A 13 -59.24 39.46 29.72
CA ARG A 13 -60.16 38.40 29.31
C ARG A 13 -60.49 38.51 27.83
N ARG A 14 -60.60 37.38 27.13
CA ARG A 14 -61.65 37.22 26.11
C ARG A 14 -62.36 35.88 26.27
N SER A 15 -63.64 36.01 26.54
CA SER A 15 -64.63 34.95 26.74
C SER A 15 -65.06 34.32 25.42
N VAL A 16 -65.44 33.06 25.54
CA VAL A 16 -66.13 32.20 24.58
C VAL A 16 -67.38 32.89 23.98
N GLN A 17 -67.56 32.76 22.66
CA GLN A 17 -68.89 32.71 22.05
C GLN A 17 -68.98 31.57 21.03
N THR A 18 -69.82 30.62 21.39
CA THR A 18 -70.41 29.52 20.62
C THR A 18 -70.90 29.94 19.24
N ARG A 19 -70.40 29.29 18.17
CA ARG A 19 -71.10 29.23 16.87
C ARG A 19 -71.86 27.91 16.77
N LYS A 20 -73.19 28.03 16.85
CA LYS A 20 -74.16 26.97 16.56
C LYS A 20 -73.95 26.49 15.12
N TRP A 21 -73.90 25.18 14.92
CA TRP A 21 -74.02 24.57 13.60
C TRP A 21 -75.39 24.92 13.01
N ALA A 22 -75.39 25.74 11.96
CA ALA A 22 -76.51 25.83 11.05
C ALA A 22 -76.44 24.61 10.13
N VAL A 23 -77.48 23.79 10.19
CA VAL A 23 -77.74 22.71 9.24
C VAL A 23 -77.84 23.32 7.84
N SER A 24 -76.83 23.11 7.02
CA SER A 24 -76.93 23.28 5.57
C SER A 24 -77.34 21.93 4.97
N THR A 25 -78.43 21.96 4.21
CA THR A 25 -78.99 20.87 3.41
C THR A 25 -77.94 20.17 2.53
N PRO A 26 -78.10 18.87 2.22
CA PRO A 26 -77.10 18.10 1.50
C PRO A 26 -76.94 18.64 0.08
N LYS A 27 -75.77 19.19 -0.23
CA LYS A 27 -75.29 19.25 -1.60
C LYS A 27 -74.84 17.84 -1.99
N GLU A 28 -75.29 17.38 -3.15
CA GLU A 28 -74.91 16.11 -3.75
C GLU A 28 -73.41 15.84 -3.60
N PRO A 29 -73.00 14.60 -3.29
CA PRO A 29 -71.59 14.27 -3.21
C PRO A 29 -71.00 14.36 -4.61
N SER A 30 -70.12 15.34 -4.80
CA SER A 30 -69.12 15.32 -5.86
C SER A 30 -68.40 13.96 -5.81
N ALA A 31 -68.37 13.25 -6.94
CA ALA A 31 -67.82 11.90 -7.08
C ALA A 31 -66.27 11.82 -7.00
N VAL A 32 -65.60 12.75 -6.28
CA VAL A 32 -64.13 12.84 -6.25
C VAL A 32 -63.58 13.01 -4.82
N GLY A 33 -64.34 12.57 -3.81
CA GLY A 33 -63.84 12.50 -2.44
C GLY A 33 -63.00 11.24 -2.22
N HIS A 34 -61.68 11.31 -2.47
CA HIS A 34 -60.73 10.27 -2.05
C HIS A 34 -60.60 10.30 -0.53
N GLY A 35 -61.54 9.64 0.15
CA GLY A 35 -61.72 9.71 1.60
C GLY A 35 -60.83 8.73 2.35
N TRP A 36 -59.53 9.04 2.48
CA TRP A 36 -58.68 8.41 3.48
C TRP A 36 -59.24 8.77 4.86
N ASN A 37 -59.88 7.82 5.53
CA ASN A 37 -60.31 7.97 6.91
C ASN A 37 -59.53 6.96 7.79
N ILE A 38 -59.41 7.23 9.08
CA ILE A 38 -58.65 6.38 10.02
C ILE A 38 -59.18 4.94 10.03
N TYR A 39 -60.48 4.76 9.73
CA TYR A 39 -61.11 3.45 9.66
C TYR A 39 -60.57 2.62 8.48
N VAL A 40 -60.45 3.22 7.30
CA VAL A 40 -59.85 2.62 6.09
C VAL A 40 -58.41 2.20 6.35
N VAL A 41 -57.61 3.06 7.01
CA VAL A 41 -56.21 2.73 7.36
C VAL A 41 -56.11 1.51 8.31
N ASN A 42 -57.11 1.29 9.17
CA ASN A 42 -57.08 0.19 10.14
C ASN A 42 -57.75 -1.11 9.64
N THR A 43 -58.56 -1.04 8.57
CA THR A 43 -59.30 -2.20 8.04
C THR A 43 -58.74 -2.73 6.72
N VAL A 44 -58.00 -1.92 5.98
CA VAL A 44 -57.44 -2.30 4.66
C VAL A 44 -56.11 -3.04 4.86
N PRO A 45 -55.86 -4.15 4.12
CA PRO A 45 -54.58 -4.84 4.18
C PRO A 45 -53.42 -3.90 3.82
N PRO A 46 -52.27 -3.98 4.50
CA PRO A 46 -51.14 -3.08 4.26
C PRO A 46 -50.66 -3.04 2.80
N LEU A 47 -50.75 -4.16 2.07
CA LEU A 47 -50.38 -4.25 0.66
C LEU A 47 -51.33 -3.46 -0.24
N THR A 48 -52.64 -3.52 0.03
CA THR A 48 -53.65 -2.75 -0.72
C THR A 48 -53.51 -1.26 -0.43
N LEU A 49 -53.25 -0.89 0.83
CA LEU A 49 -52.99 0.49 1.20
C LEU A 49 -51.73 1.03 0.50
N TYR A 50 -50.67 0.23 0.42
CA TYR A 50 -49.46 0.55 -0.33
C TYR A 50 -49.76 0.83 -1.81
N GLN A 51 -50.53 -0.03 -2.47
CA GLN A 51 -50.90 0.15 -3.89
C GLN A 51 -51.63 1.48 -4.12
N GLU A 52 -52.60 1.83 -3.25
CA GLU A 52 -53.29 3.12 -3.32
C GLU A 52 -52.33 4.31 -3.09
N MET A 53 -51.37 4.18 -2.17
CA MET A 53 -50.34 5.22 -1.95
C MET A 53 -49.47 5.40 -3.19
N VAL A 54 -49.09 4.31 -3.88
CA VAL A 54 -48.30 4.37 -5.12
C VAL A 54 -49.10 4.99 -6.25
N GLU A 55 -50.35 4.59 -6.47
CA GLU A 55 -51.22 5.20 -7.48
C GLU A 55 -51.39 6.71 -7.23
N TYR A 56 -51.64 7.09 -5.98
CA TYR A 56 -51.74 8.50 -5.62
C TYR A 56 -50.42 9.25 -5.82
N SER A 57 -49.29 8.58 -5.58
CA SER A 57 -47.94 9.12 -5.83
C SER A 57 -47.70 9.46 -7.31
N GLN A 58 -48.25 8.68 -8.25
CA GLN A 58 -48.08 8.92 -9.68
C GLN A 58 -48.71 10.25 -10.10
N SER A 59 -49.85 10.62 -9.52
CA SER A 59 -50.49 11.92 -9.76
C SER A 59 -49.60 13.11 -9.34
N TYR A 60 -48.83 12.97 -8.26
CA TYR A 60 -47.84 13.98 -7.85
C TYR A 60 -46.64 14.02 -8.78
N SER A 61 -46.19 12.87 -9.30
CA SER A 61 -45.07 12.79 -10.25
C SER A 61 -45.38 13.49 -11.58
N GLU A 62 -46.63 13.43 -12.05
CA GLU A 62 -47.06 14.11 -13.27
C GLU A 62 -47.13 15.64 -13.10
N ALA A 63 -47.59 16.10 -11.94
CA ALA A 63 -47.72 17.53 -11.65
C ALA A 63 -46.38 18.19 -11.26
N ASN A 64 -45.57 17.53 -10.41
CA ASN A 64 -44.25 18.00 -10.03
C ASN A 64 -43.36 16.85 -9.49
N PRO A 65 -42.41 16.33 -10.28
CA PRO A 65 -41.56 15.20 -9.90
C PRO A 65 -40.56 15.51 -8.77
N GLN A 66 -40.40 16.78 -8.37
CA GLN A 66 -39.58 17.18 -7.22
C GLN A 66 -40.40 17.46 -5.96
N ALA A 67 -41.70 17.19 -5.98
CA ALA A 67 -42.60 17.52 -4.87
C ALA A 67 -42.19 16.79 -3.59
N GLN A 68 -42.03 17.54 -2.51
CA GLN A 68 -41.81 16.98 -1.17
C GLN A 68 -42.96 16.04 -0.78
N SER A 69 -44.18 16.31 -1.23
CA SER A 69 -45.35 15.46 -0.99
C SER A 69 -45.18 14.04 -1.54
N LEU A 70 -44.57 13.89 -2.72
CA LEU A 70 -44.27 12.58 -3.32
C LEU A 70 -43.31 11.78 -2.43
N ARG A 71 -42.23 12.43 -1.98
CA ARG A 71 -41.23 11.80 -1.11
C ARG A 71 -41.83 11.40 0.24
N HIS A 72 -42.63 12.28 0.83
CA HIS A 72 -43.30 12.00 2.10
C HIS A 72 -44.23 10.79 1.97
N LEU A 73 -45.11 10.77 0.96
CA LEU A 73 -46.04 9.66 0.75
C LEU A 73 -45.31 8.32 0.56
N LEU A 74 -44.27 8.30 -0.28
CA LEU A 74 -43.48 7.08 -0.51
C LEU A 74 -42.69 6.64 0.72
N SER A 75 -42.25 7.59 1.57
CA SER A 75 -41.57 7.27 2.83
C SER A 75 -42.52 6.69 3.88
N GLU A 76 -43.75 7.17 3.95
CA GLU A 76 -44.79 6.58 4.82
C GLU A 76 -45.15 5.17 4.33
N ALA A 77 -45.26 4.97 3.01
CA ALA A 77 -45.45 3.66 2.41
C ALA A 77 -44.31 2.68 2.74
N HIS A 78 -43.06 3.16 2.72
CA HIS A 78 -41.89 2.38 3.12
C HIS A 78 -41.98 1.93 4.59
N LEU A 79 -42.36 2.83 5.49
CA LEU A 79 -42.52 2.53 6.91
C LEU A 79 -43.66 1.54 7.16
N LEU A 80 -44.79 1.69 6.46
CA LEU A 80 -45.92 0.76 6.50
C LEU A 80 -45.48 -0.67 6.13
N LEU A 81 -44.78 -0.82 5.01
CA LEU A 81 -44.30 -2.12 4.53
C LEU A 81 -43.29 -2.74 5.49
N ARG A 82 -42.34 -1.95 6.01
CA ARG A 82 -41.37 -2.42 7.02
C ARG A 82 -42.03 -2.84 8.33
N ALA A 83 -43.00 -2.08 8.83
CA ALA A 83 -43.75 -2.44 10.03
C ALA A 83 -44.55 -3.73 9.84
N SER A 84 -45.14 -3.92 8.65
CA SER A 84 -45.89 -5.13 8.29
C SER A 84 -44.97 -6.36 8.24
N LEU A 85 -43.81 -6.25 7.60
CA LEU A 85 -42.80 -7.33 7.56
C LEU A 85 -42.28 -7.70 8.95
N LEU A 86 -42.04 -6.71 9.82
CA LEU A 86 -41.65 -6.96 11.22
C LEU A 86 -42.75 -7.70 11.98
N THR A 87 -44.02 -7.35 11.76
CA THR A 87 -45.16 -7.99 12.41
C THR A 87 -45.34 -9.43 11.93
N CYS A 88 -45.22 -9.69 10.62
CA CYS A 88 -45.21 -11.04 10.04
C CYS A 88 -44.08 -11.91 10.64
N ALA A 89 -42.86 -11.37 10.75
CA ALA A 89 -41.72 -12.09 11.30
C ALA A 89 -41.89 -12.52 12.79
N HIS A 90 -42.72 -11.82 13.57
CA HIS A 90 -43.03 -12.22 14.95
C HIS A 90 -44.07 -13.34 15.01
N LEU A 91 -44.94 -13.44 14.01
CA LEU A 91 -46.04 -14.41 13.94
C LEU A 91 -45.60 -15.77 13.37
N GLU A 92 -44.55 -15.80 12.54
CA GLU A 92 -43.94 -17.03 11.98
C GLU A 92 -43.35 -18.00 13.04
N ARG A 93 -43.26 -17.61 14.32
CA ARG A 93 -42.89 -18.53 15.41
C ARG A 93 -44.04 -19.47 15.84
N GLY A 94 -45.23 -19.36 15.24
CA GLY A 94 -46.40 -20.20 15.50
C GLY A 94 -46.81 -21.10 14.33
N GLU A 95 -47.72 -22.05 14.59
CA GLU A 95 -48.22 -23.07 13.65
C GLU A 95 -49.04 -22.43 12.49
N GLY A 96 -48.38 -22.08 11.38
CA GLY A 96 -49.02 -21.51 10.18
C GLY A 96 -48.08 -21.11 9.04
N ALA A 97 -46.88 -21.69 8.97
CA ALA A 97 -45.75 -21.17 8.20
C ALA A 97 -45.92 -21.19 6.66
N GLU A 98 -46.71 -22.11 6.09
CA GLU A 98 -46.72 -22.29 4.62
C GLU A 98 -47.53 -21.21 3.86
N LEU A 99 -48.71 -20.79 4.34
CA LEU A 99 -49.47 -19.69 3.70
C LEU A 99 -48.82 -18.31 3.94
N GLN A 100 -48.11 -18.14 5.07
CA GLN A 100 -47.52 -16.85 5.46
C GLN A 100 -46.24 -16.52 4.67
N THR A 101 -45.56 -17.54 4.11
CA THR A 101 -44.40 -17.34 3.24
C THR A 101 -44.76 -16.64 1.92
N GLY A 102 -45.96 -16.89 1.38
CA GLY A 102 -46.45 -16.22 0.16
C GLY A 102 -46.74 -14.73 0.37
N GLU A 103 -47.52 -14.40 1.40
CA GLU A 103 -47.83 -13.00 1.75
C GLU A 103 -46.57 -12.20 2.12
N ARG A 104 -45.62 -12.85 2.81
CA ARG A 104 -44.31 -12.25 3.09
C ARG A 104 -43.52 -11.98 1.81
N ALA A 105 -43.48 -12.91 0.86
CA ALA A 105 -42.78 -12.71 -0.41
C ALA A 105 -43.38 -11.54 -1.21
N GLU A 106 -44.70 -11.38 -1.19
CA GLU A 106 -45.41 -10.24 -1.80
C GLU A 106 -45.06 -8.92 -1.11
N LEU A 107 -45.06 -8.88 0.23
CA LEU A 107 -44.65 -7.71 1.00
C LEU A 107 -43.18 -7.33 0.77
N GLU A 108 -42.28 -8.33 0.66
CA GLU A 108 -40.88 -8.09 0.32
C GLU A 108 -40.72 -7.56 -1.11
N ALA A 109 -41.50 -8.07 -2.07
CA ALA A 109 -41.52 -7.56 -3.44
C ALA A 109 -42.02 -6.11 -3.50
N ALA A 110 -43.12 -5.81 -2.80
CA ALA A 110 -43.64 -4.45 -2.67
C ALA A 110 -42.63 -3.51 -1.99
N LEU A 111 -41.89 -3.99 -0.99
CA LEU A 111 -40.84 -3.20 -0.35
C LEU A 111 -39.70 -2.89 -1.31
N ARG A 112 -39.23 -3.87 -2.10
CA ARG A 112 -38.17 -3.66 -3.10
C ARG A 112 -38.61 -2.65 -4.16
N GLU A 113 -39.86 -2.74 -4.62
CA GLU A 113 -40.45 -1.81 -5.58
C GLU A 113 -40.57 -0.38 -5.00
N ASN A 114 -41.07 -0.25 -3.76
CA ASN A 114 -41.12 1.03 -3.06
C ASN A 114 -39.73 1.65 -2.89
N CYS A 115 -38.71 0.84 -2.59
CA CYS A 115 -37.33 1.29 -2.52
C CYS A 115 -36.82 1.79 -3.88
N ALA A 116 -37.20 1.16 -4.99
CA ALA A 116 -36.89 1.66 -6.33
C ALA A 116 -37.53 3.03 -6.60
N HIS A 117 -38.80 3.22 -6.22
CA HIS A 117 -39.50 4.50 -6.36
C HIS A 117 -38.88 5.61 -5.49
N LEU A 118 -38.49 5.30 -4.26
CA LEU A 118 -37.74 6.23 -3.41
C LEU A 118 -36.37 6.56 -4.02
N GLY A 119 -35.66 5.56 -4.54
CA GLY A 119 -34.42 5.74 -5.29
C GLY A 119 -34.58 6.74 -6.44
N ASP A 120 -35.63 6.60 -7.26
CA ASP A 120 -35.93 7.52 -8.37
C ASP A 120 -36.24 8.96 -7.89
N CYS A 121 -36.87 9.10 -6.72
CA CYS A 121 -37.21 10.41 -6.16
C CYS A 121 -35.99 11.15 -5.59
N PHE A 122 -35.06 10.41 -4.98
CA PHE A 122 -33.80 10.97 -4.46
C PHE A 122 -32.75 11.15 -5.55
N SER A 123 -32.78 10.34 -6.62
CA SER A 123 -31.85 10.46 -7.73
C SER A 123 -32.02 11.77 -8.51
N ARG A 124 -33.28 12.16 -8.77
CA ARG A 124 -33.70 13.39 -9.47
C ARG A 124 -33.86 14.61 -8.55
N GLY A 125 -33.64 14.42 -7.25
CA GLY A 125 -33.91 15.41 -6.22
C GLY A 125 -32.84 16.50 -6.07
N ASN A 126 -33.11 17.44 -5.16
CA ASN A 126 -32.16 18.49 -4.78
C ASN A 126 -30.89 17.91 -4.13
N GLN A 127 -29.78 18.64 -4.22
CA GLN A 127 -28.45 18.23 -3.74
C GLN A 127 -28.37 17.79 -2.27
N LYS A 128 -29.28 18.23 -1.39
CA LYS A 128 -29.15 18.00 0.06
C LYS A 128 -29.33 16.52 0.46
N ASP A 129 -30.24 15.81 -0.19
CA ASP A 129 -30.63 14.45 0.19
C ASP A 129 -30.29 13.41 -0.90
N CYS A 130 -29.43 13.78 -1.86
CA CYS A 130 -29.09 12.94 -3.01
C CYS A 130 -28.36 11.64 -2.59
N HIS A 131 -27.64 11.68 -1.47
CA HIS A 131 -26.92 10.54 -0.91
C HIS A 131 -27.84 9.38 -0.50
N LEU A 132 -29.12 9.66 -0.21
CA LEU A 132 -30.11 8.63 0.15
C LEU A 132 -30.51 7.75 -1.03
N ALA A 133 -30.22 8.15 -2.28
CA ALA A 133 -30.48 7.30 -3.44
C ALA A 133 -29.71 5.96 -3.35
N LEU A 134 -28.49 5.98 -2.80
CA LEU A 134 -27.63 4.80 -2.69
C LEU A 134 -28.24 3.66 -1.86
N PRO A 135 -28.62 3.86 -0.58
CA PRO A 135 -29.22 2.79 0.21
C PRO A 135 -30.56 2.31 -0.36
N TYR A 136 -31.38 3.18 -0.93
CA TYR A 136 -32.68 2.77 -1.51
C TYR A 136 -32.51 1.92 -2.77
N TYR A 137 -31.60 2.26 -3.69
CA TYR A 137 -31.31 1.40 -4.85
C TYR A 137 -30.66 0.07 -4.45
N ARG A 138 -29.90 0.02 -3.35
CA ARG A 138 -29.41 -1.28 -2.84
C ARG A 138 -30.52 -2.16 -2.28
N MET A 139 -31.43 -1.56 -1.52
CA MET A 139 -32.56 -2.30 -0.94
C MET A 139 -33.55 -2.78 -2.00
N SER A 140 -33.64 -2.12 -3.17
CA SER A 140 -34.50 -2.57 -4.25
C SER A 140 -33.96 -3.82 -4.97
N GLY A 141 -32.65 -4.10 -4.88
CA GLY A 141 -32.02 -5.24 -5.55
C GLY A 141 -32.01 -5.14 -7.07
N LEU A 142 -32.22 -3.94 -7.63
CA LEU A 142 -32.16 -3.71 -9.07
C LEU A 142 -30.73 -3.80 -9.60
N SER A 143 -30.59 -4.26 -10.83
CA SER A 143 -29.33 -4.21 -11.58
C SER A 143 -29.03 -2.78 -12.05
N ILE A 144 -27.76 -2.47 -12.34
CA ILE A 144 -27.37 -1.15 -12.84
C ILE A 144 -28.09 -0.76 -14.14
N PRO A 145 -28.21 -1.64 -15.16
CA PRO A 145 -28.92 -1.29 -16.39
C PRO A 145 -30.38 -0.90 -16.13
N GLU A 146 -31.06 -1.56 -15.19
CA GLU A 146 -32.43 -1.21 -14.79
C GLU A 146 -32.48 0.17 -14.11
N VAL A 147 -31.53 0.47 -13.22
CA VAL A 147 -31.44 1.79 -12.58
C VAL A 147 -31.12 2.89 -13.61
N MET A 148 -30.28 2.59 -14.61
CA MET A 148 -29.97 3.51 -15.72
C MET A 148 -31.20 3.78 -16.57
N ALA A 149 -31.91 2.74 -17.01
CA ALA A 149 -33.15 2.86 -17.80
C ALA A 149 -34.20 3.72 -17.09
N ARG A 150 -34.33 3.60 -15.76
CA ARG A 150 -35.25 4.41 -14.95
C ARG A 150 -34.85 5.88 -14.82
N ASN A 151 -33.57 6.20 -14.96
CA ASN A 151 -33.03 7.56 -14.79
C ASN A 151 -32.67 8.25 -16.11
N GLN A 152 -33.07 7.68 -17.26
CA GLN A 152 -32.83 8.29 -18.55
C GLN A 152 -33.47 9.70 -18.63
N PRO A 153 -32.75 10.70 -19.15
CA PRO A 153 -33.28 12.04 -19.33
C PRO A 153 -34.48 11.98 -20.27
N ARG A 154 -35.53 12.76 -19.99
CA ARG A 154 -36.65 12.87 -20.91
C ARG A 154 -36.16 13.46 -22.24
N PRO A 155 -36.67 13.01 -23.40
CA PRO A 155 -36.19 13.43 -24.72
C PRO A 155 -36.29 14.94 -24.99
N SER A 156 -37.06 15.67 -24.18
CA SER A 156 -37.30 17.12 -24.27
C SER A 156 -36.53 17.97 -23.24
N SER A 157 -35.79 17.37 -22.30
CA SER A 157 -34.96 18.10 -21.32
C SER A 157 -33.49 18.12 -21.74
N PRO A 158 -32.69 19.14 -21.33
CA PRO A 158 -31.24 19.03 -21.42
C PRO A 158 -30.80 17.71 -20.77
N ARG A 159 -29.81 17.03 -21.36
CA ARG A 159 -29.27 15.75 -20.87
C ARG A 159 -28.52 15.96 -19.55
N SER A 160 -29.21 16.39 -18.50
CA SER A 160 -28.66 16.53 -17.16
C SER A 160 -29.19 15.41 -16.29
N TYR A 161 -28.29 14.50 -15.94
CA TYR A 161 -28.55 13.46 -14.95
C TYR A 161 -28.67 14.06 -13.56
N GLY A 162 -29.53 13.47 -12.73
CA GLY A 162 -29.74 13.93 -11.36
C GLY A 162 -28.53 13.67 -10.46
N PRO A 163 -28.21 14.55 -9.50
CA PRO A 163 -27.02 14.42 -8.66
C PRO A 163 -27.03 13.14 -7.80
N GLY A 164 -28.21 12.64 -7.41
CA GLY A 164 -28.32 11.39 -6.65
C GLY A 164 -28.09 10.14 -7.50
N PHE A 165 -28.44 10.19 -8.78
CA PHE A 165 -28.12 9.11 -9.72
C PHE A 165 -26.61 9.02 -9.96
N LEU A 166 -25.96 10.17 -10.18
CA LEU A 166 -24.50 10.23 -10.34
C LEU A 166 -23.78 9.77 -9.07
N PHE A 167 -24.29 10.17 -7.89
CA PHE A 167 -23.78 9.69 -6.61
C PHE A 167 -23.90 8.17 -6.47
N TYR A 168 -25.06 7.59 -6.82
CA TYR A 168 -25.25 6.14 -6.83
C TYR A 168 -24.24 5.44 -7.76
N LEU A 169 -24.16 5.86 -9.02
CA LEU A 169 -23.25 5.26 -10.00
C LEU A 169 -21.80 5.35 -9.53
N LYS A 170 -21.36 6.52 -9.06
CA LYS A 170 -20.01 6.74 -8.54
C LYS A 170 -19.68 5.76 -7.40
N HIS A 171 -20.53 5.69 -6.38
CA HIS A 171 -20.28 4.83 -5.24
C HIS A 171 -20.40 3.34 -5.58
N TYR A 172 -21.28 2.97 -6.49
CA TYR A 172 -21.37 1.60 -6.98
C TYR A 172 -20.12 1.21 -7.77
N LEU A 173 -19.65 2.05 -8.69
CA LEU A 173 -18.50 1.78 -9.54
C LEU A 173 -17.19 1.75 -8.76
N LEU A 174 -17.08 2.51 -7.68
CA LEU A 174 -15.92 2.49 -6.79
C LEU A 174 -15.97 1.34 -5.78
N GLU A 175 -17.11 0.68 -5.62
CA GLU A 175 -17.21 -0.51 -4.77
C GLU A 175 -16.69 -1.76 -5.48
N GLU A 176 -15.85 -2.50 -4.77
CA GLU A 176 -15.25 -3.73 -5.26
C GLU A 176 -16.25 -4.90 -5.16
N THR A 177 -17.25 -4.89 -6.04
CA THR A 177 -18.16 -6.03 -6.24
C THR A 177 -17.61 -6.99 -7.30
N GLN A 178 -17.95 -8.28 -7.22
CA GLN A 178 -17.54 -9.26 -8.26
C GLN A 178 -18.35 -9.16 -9.56
N GLN A 179 -19.34 -8.27 -9.62
CA GLN A 179 -20.21 -8.13 -10.78
C GLN A 179 -19.58 -7.19 -11.81
N THR A 180 -19.35 -7.69 -13.01
CA THR A 180 -18.90 -6.90 -14.16
C THR A 180 -20.10 -6.44 -14.98
N LEU A 181 -20.02 -5.23 -15.55
CA LEU A 181 -21.05 -4.76 -16.48
C LEU A 181 -20.84 -5.35 -17.88
N ASP A 182 -21.95 -5.59 -18.57
CA ASP A 182 -21.94 -5.88 -20.01
C ASP A 182 -21.45 -4.66 -20.79
N GLN A 183 -20.96 -4.90 -22.01
CA GLN A 183 -20.35 -3.87 -22.85
C GLN A 183 -21.29 -2.67 -23.11
N GLU A 184 -22.57 -2.93 -23.42
CA GLU A 184 -23.54 -1.86 -23.71
C GLU A 184 -23.80 -0.96 -22.50
N ALA A 185 -24.01 -1.57 -21.33
CA ALA A 185 -24.22 -0.83 -20.08
C ALA A 185 -22.97 -0.05 -19.68
N ALA A 186 -21.78 -0.64 -19.85
CA ALA A 186 -20.53 0.03 -19.54
C ALA A 186 -20.26 1.23 -20.47
N ASP A 187 -20.54 1.09 -21.78
CA ASP A 187 -20.42 2.19 -22.73
C ASP A 187 -21.42 3.34 -22.42
N GLU A 188 -22.65 3.02 -22.01
CA GLU A 188 -23.64 4.03 -21.59
C GLU A 188 -23.19 4.76 -20.30
N VAL A 189 -22.56 4.06 -19.34
CA VAL A 189 -21.96 4.70 -18.15
C VAL A 189 -20.87 5.71 -18.55
N ILE A 190 -20.00 5.38 -19.50
CA ILE A 190 -18.99 6.30 -20.02
C ILE A 190 -19.63 7.53 -20.66
N ASP A 191 -20.69 7.34 -21.45
CA ASP A 191 -21.42 8.45 -22.07
C ASP A 191 -22.04 9.37 -21.01
N ILE A 192 -22.60 8.81 -19.94
CA ILE A 192 -23.18 9.57 -18.81
C ILE A 192 -22.11 10.46 -18.17
N PHE A 193 -20.99 9.87 -17.75
CA PHE A 193 -19.93 10.61 -17.06
C PHE A 193 -19.23 11.63 -17.95
N SER A 194 -19.07 11.33 -19.25
CA SER A 194 -18.49 12.28 -20.21
C SER A 194 -19.29 13.60 -20.32
N GLN A 195 -20.61 13.52 -20.14
CA GLN A 195 -21.52 14.67 -20.22
C GLN A 195 -21.68 15.39 -18.88
N SER A 196 -21.70 14.65 -17.77
CA SER A 196 -22.00 15.21 -16.45
C SER A 196 -20.77 15.60 -15.64
N GLU A 197 -19.79 14.70 -15.51
CA GLU A 197 -18.63 14.86 -14.61
C GLU A 197 -17.35 14.29 -15.27
N PRO A 198 -16.78 15.00 -16.27
CA PRO A 198 -15.64 14.50 -17.05
C PRO A 198 -14.37 14.28 -16.21
N SER A 199 -14.22 14.99 -15.09
CA SER A 199 -13.06 14.85 -14.19
C SER A 199 -12.98 13.48 -13.53
N GLN A 200 -14.10 12.77 -13.37
CA GLN A 200 -14.14 11.45 -12.73
C GLN A 200 -14.05 10.29 -13.74
N LEU A 201 -14.02 10.60 -15.04
CA LEU A 201 -14.05 9.57 -16.08
C LEU A 201 -12.85 8.62 -15.98
N VAL A 202 -11.68 9.14 -15.58
CA VAL A 202 -10.46 8.34 -15.39
C VAL A 202 -10.64 7.28 -14.29
N GLY A 203 -11.18 7.68 -13.13
CA GLY A 203 -11.47 6.75 -12.03
C GLY A 203 -12.53 5.71 -12.40
N VAL A 204 -13.58 6.14 -13.13
CA VAL A 204 -14.63 5.24 -13.63
C VAL A 204 -14.07 4.19 -14.59
N CYS A 205 -13.26 4.59 -15.57
CA CYS A 205 -12.60 3.68 -16.52
C CYS A 205 -11.68 2.67 -15.82
N SER A 206 -11.11 3.06 -14.68
CA SER A 206 -10.16 2.24 -13.91
C SER A 206 -10.86 1.21 -13.00
N SER A 207 -12.18 1.31 -12.82
CA SER A 207 -12.97 0.42 -11.98
C SER A 207 -12.95 -1.04 -12.51
N PRO A 208 -12.89 -2.05 -11.60
CA PRO A 208 -12.98 -3.46 -11.99
C PRO A 208 -14.33 -3.85 -12.61
N ILE A 209 -15.39 -3.06 -12.38
CA ILE A 209 -16.73 -3.31 -12.93
C ILE A 209 -16.76 -3.00 -14.44
N MET A 210 -15.84 -2.14 -14.90
CA MET A 210 -15.77 -1.59 -16.26
C MET A 210 -14.85 -2.38 -17.22
N VAL A 211 -14.54 -3.65 -16.90
CA VAL A 211 -13.61 -4.48 -17.69
C VAL A 211 -14.06 -4.67 -19.14
N HIS A 212 -15.37 -4.68 -19.43
CA HIS A 212 -15.91 -4.94 -20.77
C HIS A 212 -16.19 -3.69 -21.61
N VAL A 213 -15.79 -2.50 -21.17
CA VAL A 213 -15.91 -1.25 -21.93
C VAL A 213 -15.24 -1.36 -23.30
N SER A 214 -15.84 -0.74 -24.33
CA SER A 214 -15.25 -0.60 -25.66
C SER A 214 -14.00 0.29 -25.63
N PRO A 215 -12.78 -0.27 -25.81
CA PRO A 215 -11.57 0.51 -25.61
C PRO A 215 -11.35 1.58 -26.68
N ALA A 216 -11.75 1.33 -27.93
CA ALA A 216 -11.63 2.31 -29.02
C ALA A 216 -12.53 3.53 -28.82
N ARG A 217 -13.78 3.29 -28.41
CA ARG A 217 -14.75 4.36 -28.15
C ARG A 217 -14.31 5.21 -26.96
N THR A 218 -13.93 4.58 -25.86
CA THR A 218 -13.51 5.28 -24.64
C THR A 218 -12.22 6.05 -24.86
N LEU A 219 -11.28 5.54 -25.66
CA LEU A 219 -10.07 6.28 -26.03
C LEU A 219 -10.42 7.56 -26.80
N ALA A 220 -11.36 7.52 -27.74
CA ALA A 220 -11.82 8.72 -28.45
C ALA A 220 -12.45 9.76 -27.51
N ILE A 221 -13.27 9.31 -26.55
CA ILE A 221 -13.89 10.19 -25.53
C ILE A 221 -12.82 10.81 -24.63
N LEU A 222 -11.84 10.02 -24.16
CA LEU A 222 -10.73 10.53 -23.34
C LEU A 222 -9.82 11.49 -24.14
N GLY A 223 -9.63 11.27 -25.44
CA GLY A 223 -8.91 12.20 -26.32
C GLY A 223 -9.61 13.56 -26.40
N HIS A 224 -10.93 13.58 -26.56
CA HIS A 224 -11.71 14.83 -26.51
C HIS A 224 -11.65 15.51 -25.13
N LEU A 225 -11.50 14.75 -24.04
CA LEU A 225 -11.25 15.32 -22.72
C LEU A 225 -9.84 15.92 -22.60
N GLU A 226 -8.82 15.28 -23.18
CA GLU A 226 -7.46 15.84 -23.24
C GLU A 226 -7.46 17.18 -23.99
N ASP A 227 -8.19 17.28 -25.10
CA ASP A 227 -8.31 18.51 -25.90
C ASP A 227 -9.03 19.66 -25.16
N SER A 228 -9.96 19.34 -24.25
CA SER A 228 -10.82 20.33 -23.58
C SER A 228 -10.34 20.74 -22.19
N VAL A 229 -9.83 19.80 -21.39
CA VAL A 229 -9.39 20.01 -20.00
C VAL A 229 -7.87 20.17 -19.91
N GLY A 230 -7.13 19.71 -20.93
CA GLY A 230 -5.68 19.71 -20.99
C GLY A 230 -5.05 18.37 -20.60
N VAL A 231 -3.73 18.28 -20.80
CA VAL A 231 -2.96 17.05 -20.55
C VAL A 231 -2.82 16.81 -19.04
N SER A 232 -3.48 15.75 -18.55
CA SER A 232 -3.30 15.23 -17.19
C SER A 232 -2.56 13.89 -17.22
N VAL A 233 -1.74 13.62 -16.21
CA VAL A 233 -0.96 12.39 -16.11
C VAL A 233 -1.86 11.16 -15.94
N THR A 234 -2.86 11.24 -15.07
CA THR A 234 -3.84 10.15 -14.83
C THR A 234 -4.65 9.84 -16.09
N LEU A 235 -5.00 10.88 -16.87
CA LEU A 235 -5.66 10.75 -18.17
C LEU A 235 -4.76 10.03 -19.19
N THR A 236 -3.49 10.44 -19.28
CA THR A 236 -2.52 9.80 -20.18
C THR A 236 -2.32 8.32 -19.84
N ILE A 237 -2.21 7.97 -18.55
CA ILE A 237 -2.07 6.58 -18.09
C ILE A 237 -3.33 5.75 -18.40
N ALA A 238 -4.52 6.31 -18.22
CA ALA A 238 -5.77 5.64 -18.57
C ALA A 238 -5.88 5.39 -20.09
N MET A 239 -5.52 6.38 -20.91
CA MET A 239 -5.46 6.20 -22.37
C MET A 239 -4.43 5.13 -22.76
N ALA A 240 -3.26 5.10 -22.11
CA ALA A 240 -2.25 4.06 -22.32
C ALA A 240 -2.76 2.66 -21.95
N THR A 241 -3.55 2.56 -20.87
CA THR A 241 -4.19 1.30 -20.45
C THR A 241 -5.20 0.80 -21.49
N LEU A 242 -5.99 1.70 -22.10
CA LEU A 242 -6.91 1.34 -23.17
C LEU A 242 -6.19 0.97 -24.48
N ALA A 243 -5.10 1.66 -24.81
CA ALA A 243 -4.24 1.30 -25.94
C ALA A 243 -3.65 -0.11 -25.79
N LEU A 244 -3.24 -0.50 -24.58
CA LEU A 244 -2.82 -1.87 -24.27
C LEU A 244 -3.95 -2.89 -24.50
N ARG A 245 -5.19 -2.55 -24.16
CA ARG A 245 -6.36 -3.43 -24.41
C ARG A 245 -6.67 -3.59 -25.91
N LEU A 246 -6.26 -2.62 -26.74
CA LEU A 246 -6.33 -2.70 -28.21
C LEU A 246 -5.11 -3.40 -28.84
N ASP A 247 -4.15 -3.86 -28.03
CA ASP A 247 -2.83 -4.37 -28.43
C ASP A 247 -2.00 -3.36 -29.27
N ASP A 248 -2.31 -2.06 -29.18
CA ASP A 248 -1.50 -1.00 -29.79
C ASP A 248 -0.34 -0.60 -28.86
N ARG A 249 0.74 -1.36 -28.96
CA ARG A 249 1.96 -1.15 -28.17
C ARG A 249 2.72 0.11 -28.57
N ALA A 250 2.54 0.62 -29.80
CA ALA A 250 3.25 1.81 -30.26
C ALA A 250 2.63 3.05 -29.59
N GLN A 251 1.30 3.14 -29.61
CA GLN A 251 0.58 4.21 -28.93
C GLN A 251 0.79 4.16 -27.41
N TYR A 252 0.80 2.97 -26.80
CA TYR A 252 1.13 2.81 -25.38
C TYR A 252 2.48 3.42 -25.02
N ARG A 253 3.56 3.07 -25.75
CA ARG A 253 4.90 3.61 -25.47
C ARG A 253 4.94 5.12 -25.63
N GLN A 254 4.35 5.63 -26.71
CA GLN A 254 4.30 7.07 -26.95
C GLN A 254 3.61 7.82 -25.81
N LEU A 255 2.50 7.29 -25.28
CA LEU A 255 1.77 7.90 -24.16
C LEU A 255 2.56 7.83 -22.85
N MET A 256 3.21 6.70 -22.57
CA MET A 256 4.04 6.55 -21.37
C MET A 256 5.30 7.42 -21.41
N ASP A 257 5.90 7.61 -22.58
CA ASP A 257 7.10 8.42 -22.77
C ASP A 257 6.84 9.95 -22.74
N ARG A 258 5.57 10.39 -22.73
CA ARG A 258 5.20 11.81 -22.61
C ARG A 258 5.57 12.41 -21.26
N HIS A 259 5.60 11.59 -20.21
CA HIS A 259 5.80 12.03 -18.83
C HIS A 259 7.03 11.36 -18.23
N SER A 260 7.69 12.06 -17.29
CA SER A 260 8.81 11.47 -16.56
C SER A 260 8.30 10.43 -15.55
N GLU A 261 9.17 9.48 -15.19
CA GLU A 261 8.84 8.41 -14.23
C GLU A 261 8.26 8.94 -12.91
N MET A 262 8.80 10.05 -12.40
CA MET A 262 8.30 10.68 -11.17
C MET A 262 6.86 11.19 -11.31
N LEU A 263 6.51 11.80 -12.45
CA LEU A 263 5.14 12.26 -12.69
C LEU A 263 4.18 11.08 -12.82
N LEU A 264 4.60 9.99 -13.50
CA LEU A 264 3.82 8.77 -13.61
C LEU A 264 3.54 8.16 -12.22
N VAL A 265 4.52 8.14 -11.32
CA VAL A 265 4.34 7.70 -9.93
C VAL A 265 3.29 8.55 -9.21
N TYR A 266 3.32 9.89 -9.35
CA TYR A 266 2.26 10.74 -8.79
C TYR A 266 0.88 10.41 -9.36
N GLY A 267 0.78 10.15 -10.67
CA GLY A 267 -0.48 9.72 -11.29
C GLY A 267 -1.02 8.40 -10.69
N PHE A 268 -0.15 7.45 -10.35
CA PHE A 268 -0.55 6.22 -9.67
C PHE A 268 -0.98 6.44 -8.21
N ILE A 269 -0.41 7.44 -7.52
CA ILE A 269 -0.85 7.81 -6.16
C ILE A 269 -2.25 8.42 -6.19
N GLU A 270 -2.53 9.27 -7.20
CA GLU A 270 -3.85 9.87 -7.40
C GLU A 270 -4.91 8.80 -7.69
N GLU A 271 -4.63 7.89 -8.63
CA GLU A 271 -5.57 6.85 -9.06
C GLU A 271 -4.96 5.42 -8.93
N PRO A 272 -5.02 4.80 -7.74
CA PRO A 272 -4.41 3.49 -7.49
C PRO A 272 -5.09 2.33 -8.25
N LEU A 273 -6.35 2.51 -8.66
CA LEU A 273 -7.13 1.50 -9.40
C LEU A 273 -6.58 1.20 -10.80
N LEU A 274 -5.74 2.09 -11.34
CA LEU A 274 -5.04 1.87 -12.61
C LEU A 274 -4.04 0.69 -12.51
N LEU A 275 -3.43 0.50 -11.34
CA LEU A 275 -2.45 -0.56 -11.10
C LEU A 275 -3.03 -1.77 -10.35
N LEU A 276 -3.92 -1.54 -9.39
CA LEU A 276 -4.37 -2.56 -8.46
C LEU A 276 -5.88 -2.51 -8.26
N HIS A 277 -6.55 -3.65 -8.43
CA HIS A 277 -7.93 -3.87 -8.00
C HIS A 277 -7.94 -4.63 -6.67
N GLY A 278 -8.84 -4.36 -5.73
CA GLY A 278 -8.93 -5.12 -4.47
C GLY A 278 -8.28 -4.46 -3.25
N ALA A 279 -7.77 -3.23 -3.39
CA ALA A 279 -7.08 -2.52 -2.31
C ALA A 279 -8.05 -1.72 -1.40
N GLY A 280 -9.32 -1.58 -1.82
CA GLY A 280 -10.32 -0.73 -1.17
C GLY A 280 -11.20 -1.46 -0.15
N GLY A 281 -10.74 -1.57 1.10
CA GLY A 281 -11.65 -1.55 2.26
C GLY A 281 -11.99 -2.86 2.98
N ALA A 282 -11.74 -4.05 2.42
CA ALA A 282 -11.87 -5.30 3.16
C ALA A 282 -10.49 -5.78 3.63
N GLN A 283 -10.33 -6.03 4.93
CA GLN A 283 -9.03 -6.36 5.55
C GLN A 283 -8.33 -7.60 4.97
N ASN A 284 -9.01 -8.40 4.13
CA ASN A 284 -8.52 -9.61 3.47
C ASN A 284 -8.88 -9.69 1.96
N ALA A 285 -9.20 -8.59 1.28
CA ALA A 285 -9.44 -8.65 -0.17
C ALA A 285 -8.14 -9.01 -0.92
N LEU A 286 -8.22 -10.03 -1.78
CA LEU A 286 -7.12 -10.38 -2.68
C LEU A 286 -6.89 -9.22 -3.65
N VAL A 287 -5.74 -8.56 -3.54
CA VAL A 287 -5.32 -7.55 -4.51
C VAL A 287 -4.98 -8.23 -5.83
N ARG A 288 -5.64 -7.82 -6.91
CA ARG A 288 -5.44 -8.30 -8.26
C ARG A 288 -4.69 -7.24 -9.08
N PRO A 289 -3.52 -7.57 -9.64
CA PRO A 289 -2.80 -6.66 -10.53
C PRO A 289 -3.56 -6.46 -11.85
N THR A 290 -3.58 -5.23 -12.36
CA THR A 290 -4.16 -4.94 -13.67
C THR A 290 -3.29 -5.43 -14.82
N ALA A 291 -3.85 -5.43 -16.04
CA ALA A 291 -3.09 -5.68 -17.27
C ALA A 291 -1.94 -4.67 -17.44
N LEU A 292 -2.15 -3.41 -17.04
CA LEU A 292 -1.12 -2.38 -17.02
C LEU A 292 0.02 -2.75 -16.06
N ALA A 293 -0.28 -3.14 -14.82
CA ALA A 293 0.76 -3.56 -13.86
C ALA A 293 1.56 -4.77 -14.38
N SER A 294 0.90 -5.70 -15.07
CA SER A 294 1.56 -6.84 -15.70
C SER A 294 2.52 -6.41 -16.82
N GLU A 295 2.11 -5.47 -17.67
CA GLU A 295 2.94 -4.95 -18.77
C GLU A 295 4.08 -4.06 -18.27
N LEU A 296 3.86 -3.26 -17.23
CA LEU A 296 4.92 -2.50 -16.56
C LEU A 296 5.98 -3.42 -15.99
N GLY A 297 5.59 -4.53 -15.37
CA GLY A 297 6.55 -5.52 -14.88
C GLY A 297 7.42 -6.16 -15.99
N ARG A 298 6.92 -6.20 -17.23
CA ARG A 298 7.68 -6.69 -18.40
C ARG A 298 8.57 -5.62 -19.03
N SER A 299 8.03 -4.42 -19.21
CA SER A 299 8.65 -3.34 -19.96
C SER A 299 9.53 -2.44 -19.08
N GLN A 300 9.00 -1.97 -17.95
CA GLN A 300 9.62 -1.00 -17.04
C GLN A 300 9.43 -1.43 -15.56
N PRO A 301 10.14 -2.48 -15.10
CA PRO A 301 9.98 -3.00 -13.75
C PRO A 301 10.38 -2.00 -12.66
N GLY A 302 11.28 -1.05 -12.95
CA GLY A 302 11.66 0.02 -12.03
C GLY A 302 10.49 0.95 -11.68
N LEU A 303 9.71 1.33 -12.69
CA LEU A 303 8.52 2.17 -12.50
C LEU A 303 7.45 1.46 -11.67
N LEU A 304 7.23 0.15 -11.91
CA LEU A 304 6.29 -0.64 -11.11
C LEU A 304 6.70 -0.70 -9.64
N VAL A 305 7.99 -0.94 -9.37
CA VAL A 305 8.53 -0.96 -8.00
C VAL A 305 8.37 0.41 -7.34
N ALA A 306 8.76 1.49 -8.01
CA ALA A 306 8.63 2.85 -7.50
C ALA A 306 7.17 3.22 -7.19
N ALA A 307 6.24 2.87 -8.08
CA ALA A 307 4.82 3.10 -7.89
C ALA A 307 4.26 2.34 -6.67
N LEU A 308 4.62 1.07 -6.49
CA LEU A 308 4.16 0.27 -5.34
C LEU A 308 4.73 0.77 -4.01
N VAL A 309 6.00 1.21 -3.99
CA VAL A 309 6.61 1.84 -2.81
C VAL A 309 5.86 3.12 -2.47
N ALA A 310 5.59 3.97 -3.46
CA ALA A 310 4.85 5.21 -3.26
C ALA A 310 3.41 4.99 -2.77
N LEU A 311 2.72 3.97 -3.28
CA LEU A 311 1.38 3.58 -2.82
C LEU A 311 1.38 3.12 -1.36
N HIS A 312 2.41 2.38 -0.93
CA HIS A 312 2.55 1.96 0.45
C HIS A 312 2.79 3.15 1.39
N GLU A 313 3.74 4.03 1.06
CA GLU A 313 4.04 5.22 1.88
C GLU A 313 2.83 6.16 2.02
N ASN A 314 1.96 6.21 1.00
CA ASN A 314 0.70 6.98 1.05
C ASN A 314 -0.47 6.22 1.71
N SER A 315 -0.21 5.09 2.39
CA SER A 315 -1.21 4.27 3.09
C SER A 315 -2.33 3.72 2.18
N LYS A 316 -2.09 3.62 0.87
CA LYS A 316 -3.04 3.07 -0.11
C LYS A 316 -2.89 1.56 -0.30
N LEU A 317 -1.77 0.98 0.14
CA LEU A 317 -1.44 -0.43 -0.01
C LEU A 317 -0.73 -0.94 1.25
N LYS A 318 -1.13 -2.11 1.75
CA LYS A 318 -0.41 -2.79 2.84
C LYS A 318 0.77 -3.60 2.30
N LEU A 319 1.81 -3.80 3.13
CA LEU A 319 3.01 -4.57 2.75
C LEU A 319 2.67 -5.99 2.26
N GLU A 320 1.79 -6.71 2.97
CA GLU A 320 1.38 -8.07 2.60
C GLU A 320 0.64 -8.13 1.24
N GLN A 321 -0.12 -7.08 0.93
CA GLN A 321 -0.81 -6.95 -0.35
C GLN A 321 0.18 -6.70 -1.48
N ALA A 322 1.21 -5.87 -1.25
CA ALA A 322 2.29 -5.66 -2.21
C ALA A 322 3.07 -6.96 -2.49
N ASP A 323 3.39 -7.73 -1.45
CA ASP A 323 4.04 -9.04 -1.59
C ASP A 323 3.19 -10.00 -2.45
N HIS A 324 1.86 -9.99 -2.26
CA HIS A 324 0.94 -10.81 -3.05
C HIS A 324 0.95 -10.42 -4.54
N VAL A 325 0.99 -9.12 -4.85
CA VAL A 325 1.04 -8.62 -6.24
C VAL A 325 2.27 -9.16 -6.98
N PHE A 326 3.46 -9.07 -6.38
CA PHE A 326 4.68 -9.61 -7.02
C PHE A 326 4.65 -11.13 -7.17
N LYS A 327 4.04 -11.85 -6.23
CA LYS A 327 3.86 -13.31 -6.32
C LYS A 327 2.90 -13.69 -7.46
N VAL A 328 1.75 -13.02 -7.58
CA VAL A 328 0.76 -13.27 -8.64
C VAL A 328 1.33 -12.96 -10.01
N CYS A 329 2.07 -11.85 -10.14
CA CYS A 329 2.72 -11.49 -11.40
C CYS A 329 3.96 -12.34 -11.75
N LYS A 330 4.32 -13.33 -10.91
CA LYS A 330 5.54 -14.16 -11.03
C LYS A 330 6.83 -13.33 -11.09
N TYR A 331 6.84 -12.13 -10.53
CA TYR A 331 7.99 -11.23 -10.49
C TYR A 331 8.75 -11.36 -9.16
N ILE A 332 8.97 -12.60 -8.71
CA ILE A 332 9.59 -12.90 -7.41
C ILE A 332 10.98 -12.26 -7.26
N PHE A 333 11.74 -12.16 -8.35
CA PHE A 333 13.06 -11.50 -8.32
C PHE A 333 12.98 -9.98 -8.08
N LYS A 334 11.89 -9.33 -8.50
CA LYS A 334 11.64 -7.90 -8.34
C LYS A 334 11.00 -7.55 -6.99
N LEU A 335 10.58 -8.56 -6.24
CA LEU A 335 10.13 -8.39 -4.85
C LEU A 335 11.28 -7.91 -3.95
N VAL A 336 12.50 -8.38 -4.20
CA VAL A 336 13.69 -7.91 -3.46
C VAL A 336 14.00 -6.45 -3.80
N ASP A 337 13.92 -6.06 -5.08
CA ASP A 337 14.07 -4.66 -5.48
C ASP A 337 12.99 -3.77 -4.83
N PHE A 338 11.77 -4.29 -4.62
CA PHE A 338 10.71 -3.62 -3.88
C PHE A 338 11.04 -3.47 -2.39
N TRP A 339 11.51 -4.52 -1.72
CA TRP A 339 11.93 -4.42 -0.32
C TRP A 339 13.13 -3.46 -0.14
N GLU A 340 14.09 -3.47 -1.07
CA GLU A 340 15.20 -2.51 -1.13
C GLU A 340 14.67 -1.07 -1.28
N GLY A 341 13.70 -0.84 -2.16
CA GLY A 341 13.04 0.46 -2.34
C GLY A 341 12.23 0.90 -1.11
N MET A 342 11.55 -0.04 -0.45
CA MET A 342 10.82 0.20 0.80
C MET A 342 11.76 0.57 1.95
N LEU A 343 12.91 -0.09 2.07
CA LEU A 343 13.93 0.27 3.07
C LEU A 343 14.49 1.69 2.85
N MET A 344 14.48 2.19 1.62
CA MET A 344 14.89 3.56 1.32
C MET A 344 13.82 4.61 1.65
N ALA A 345 12.55 4.27 1.44
CA ALA A 345 11.45 5.23 1.56
C ALA A 345 10.78 5.22 2.95
N SER A 346 10.79 4.08 3.64
CA SER A 346 10.01 3.91 4.85
C SER A 346 10.61 4.62 6.05
N SER A 347 9.74 5.20 6.88
CA SER A 347 10.08 5.83 8.16
C SER A 347 9.67 4.98 9.38
N GLN A 348 9.04 3.82 9.15
CA GLN A 348 8.50 2.98 10.22
C GLN A 348 9.51 1.92 10.67
N GLU A 349 10.11 2.13 11.84
CA GLU A 349 11.08 1.20 12.44
C GLU A 349 10.64 -0.29 12.48
N PRO A 350 9.38 -0.67 12.85
CA PRO A 350 9.01 -2.08 12.86
C PRO A 350 8.99 -2.71 11.46
N VAL A 351 8.57 -1.95 10.44
CA VAL A 351 8.56 -2.40 9.04
C VAL A 351 10.00 -2.52 8.53
N ILE A 352 10.87 -1.57 8.88
CA ILE A 352 12.29 -1.61 8.53
C ILE A 352 12.94 -2.87 9.09
N GLN A 353 12.77 -3.18 10.38
CA GLN A 353 13.38 -4.38 10.98
C GLN A 353 12.89 -5.69 10.35
N GLU A 354 11.59 -5.78 10.03
CA GLU A 354 11.03 -6.94 9.34
C GLU A 354 11.60 -7.08 7.91
N LEU A 355 11.68 -5.98 7.16
CA LEU A 355 12.23 -5.95 5.81
C LEU A 355 13.73 -6.27 5.79
N LEU A 356 14.50 -5.74 6.74
CA LEU A 356 15.93 -6.03 6.90
C LEU A 356 16.17 -7.53 7.07
N PHE A 357 15.36 -8.21 7.90
CA PHE A 357 15.45 -9.65 8.08
C PHE A 357 15.07 -10.42 6.81
N ARG A 358 13.97 -10.03 6.14
CA ARG A 358 13.53 -10.66 4.89
C ARG A 358 14.58 -10.53 3.77
N VAL A 359 15.14 -9.33 3.59
CA VAL A 359 16.19 -9.06 2.60
C VAL A 359 17.46 -9.87 2.92
N ALA A 360 17.91 -9.87 4.18
CA ALA A 360 19.06 -10.68 4.59
C ALA A 360 18.86 -12.17 4.30
N SER A 361 17.68 -12.71 4.62
CA SER A 361 17.36 -14.12 4.36
C SER A 361 17.42 -14.48 2.87
N VAL A 362 16.97 -13.59 1.98
CA VAL A 362 17.01 -13.83 0.53
C VAL A 362 18.42 -13.68 -0.02
N TYR A 363 19.24 -12.76 0.48
CA TYR A 363 20.65 -12.71 0.10
C TYR A 363 21.39 -13.98 0.54
N ILE A 364 21.12 -14.50 1.74
CA ILE A 364 21.71 -15.75 2.23
C ILE A 364 21.25 -16.96 1.41
N ASP A 365 19.96 -17.06 1.07
CA ASP A 365 19.44 -18.11 0.19
C ASP A 365 20.09 -18.06 -1.21
N ARG A 366 20.29 -16.85 -1.77
CA ARG A 366 21.01 -16.66 -3.04
C ARG A 366 22.48 -17.06 -2.97
N LEU A 367 23.14 -16.88 -1.83
CA LEU A 367 24.54 -17.27 -1.64
C LEU A 367 24.70 -18.78 -1.44
N THR A 368 23.74 -19.44 -0.78
CA THR A 368 23.78 -20.88 -0.47
C THR A 368 23.29 -21.75 -1.64
N ARG A 369 22.42 -21.24 -2.52
CA ARG A 369 21.98 -21.95 -3.73
C ARG A 369 23.04 -21.91 -4.83
N THR A 370 23.96 -22.87 -4.82
CA THR A 370 25.06 -22.98 -5.81
C THR A 370 24.63 -23.64 -7.13
N ASN A 371 23.41 -24.19 -7.23
CA ASN A 371 22.87 -24.75 -8.48
C ASN A 371 21.53 -24.08 -8.82
N PRO A 372 21.39 -23.48 -10.03
CA PRO A 372 20.10 -23.02 -10.50
C PRO A 372 19.17 -24.23 -10.66
N ASP A 373 18.01 -24.16 -10.03
CA ASP A 373 16.94 -25.14 -10.17
C ASP A 373 16.65 -25.33 -11.68
N PRO A 374 16.73 -26.54 -12.28
CA PRO A 374 16.55 -26.75 -13.72
C PRO A 374 15.13 -26.42 -14.23
N ARG A 375 14.22 -26.03 -13.33
CA ARG A 375 12.87 -25.52 -13.63
C ARG A 375 12.83 -24.00 -13.85
N LEU A 376 13.89 -23.28 -13.50
CA LEU A 376 14.07 -21.86 -13.77
C LEU A 376 14.98 -21.73 -14.99
N SER A 377 14.36 -21.63 -16.16
CA SER A 377 15.03 -21.46 -17.44
C SER A 377 16.12 -20.38 -17.37
N HIS A 378 17.26 -20.62 -18.03
CA HIS A 378 18.42 -19.71 -18.13
C HIS A 378 18.11 -18.28 -18.63
N SER A 379 16.86 -17.99 -19.04
CA SER A 379 16.37 -16.66 -19.40
C SER A 379 15.83 -15.85 -18.21
N ASP A 380 15.43 -16.48 -17.11
CA ASP A 380 14.78 -15.82 -15.96
C ASP A 380 15.76 -15.45 -14.84
N LEU A 381 16.89 -16.15 -14.76
CA LEU A 381 18.02 -15.84 -13.87
C LEU A 381 18.90 -14.68 -14.38
N GLY A 382 18.65 -14.14 -15.58
CA GLY A 382 19.50 -13.13 -16.23
C GLY A 382 19.13 -11.67 -15.98
N LYS A 383 18.08 -11.36 -15.21
CA LYS A 383 17.62 -9.98 -15.01
C LYS A 383 18.30 -9.35 -13.80
N ARG A 384 19.34 -8.56 -14.08
CA ARG A 384 20.09 -7.73 -13.13
C ARG A 384 19.15 -7.06 -12.10
N SER A 385 19.62 -7.01 -10.86
CA SER A 385 19.06 -6.15 -9.81
C SER A 385 18.83 -4.74 -10.34
N LEU A 386 17.79 -4.05 -9.87
CA LEU A 386 17.54 -2.66 -10.29
C LEU A 386 18.58 -1.69 -9.73
N LYS A 387 19.13 -1.98 -8.54
CA LYS A 387 20.16 -1.17 -7.89
C LYS A 387 21.37 -2.02 -7.53
N SER A 388 22.57 -1.48 -7.75
CA SER A 388 23.82 -2.09 -7.31
C SER A 388 24.03 -1.89 -5.80
N ALA A 389 25.00 -2.60 -5.22
CA ALA A 389 25.38 -2.41 -3.82
C ALA A 389 25.82 -0.96 -3.55
N ASP A 390 26.55 -0.35 -4.49
CA ASP A 390 27.03 1.03 -4.37
C ASP A 390 25.89 2.06 -4.41
N ASP A 391 24.87 1.81 -5.27
CA ASP A 391 23.68 2.67 -5.33
C ASP A 391 22.91 2.62 -4.01
N LEU A 392 22.82 1.45 -3.36
CA LEU A 392 22.15 1.28 -2.07
C LEU A 392 22.91 1.97 -0.94
N ILE A 393 24.24 1.86 -0.91
CA ILE A 393 25.11 2.54 0.07
C ILE A 393 24.96 4.06 -0.05
N GLY A 394 24.92 4.59 -1.28
CA GLY A 394 24.76 6.03 -1.50
C GLY A 394 23.36 6.56 -1.18
N SER A 395 22.33 5.71 -1.24
CA SER A 395 20.94 6.15 -1.18
C SER A 395 20.20 5.81 0.13
N CYS A 396 20.78 5.00 1.01
CA CYS A 396 20.10 4.52 2.22
C CYS A 396 21.05 4.50 3.42
N SER A 397 20.63 5.06 4.55
CA SER A 397 21.40 5.06 5.81
C SER A 397 21.51 3.68 6.46
N HIS A 398 20.68 2.72 6.05
CA HIS A 398 20.71 1.35 6.55
C HIS A 398 21.80 0.48 5.91
N TYR A 399 22.37 0.92 4.78
CA TYR A 399 23.49 0.23 4.13
C TYR A 399 24.80 0.97 4.45
N GLY A 400 25.75 0.26 5.06
CA GLY A 400 27.06 0.80 5.42
C GLY A 400 28.08 0.64 4.29
N ALA A 401 29.05 1.56 4.24
CA ALA A 401 30.20 1.42 3.35
C ALA A 401 30.97 0.12 3.65
N LEU A 402 31.43 -0.54 2.59
CA LEU A 402 32.22 -1.77 2.73
C LEU A 402 33.60 -1.45 3.31
N TYR A 403 34.04 -2.25 4.28
CA TYR A 403 35.33 -2.07 4.91
C TYR A 403 36.48 -2.51 3.98
N PRO A 404 37.63 -1.80 3.99
CA PRO A 404 38.76 -2.11 3.10
C PRO A 404 39.33 -3.53 3.27
N TRP A 405 39.15 -4.17 4.43
CA TRP A 405 39.61 -5.54 4.65
C TRP A 405 38.73 -6.60 3.98
N LEU A 406 37.46 -6.29 3.68
CA LEU A 406 36.54 -7.21 2.99
C LEU A 406 36.93 -7.42 1.52
N THR A 407 37.43 -6.38 0.86
CA THR A 407 37.92 -6.47 -0.52
C THR A 407 39.20 -7.30 -0.63
N VAL A 408 40.00 -7.34 0.44
CA VAL A 408 41.18 -8.21 0.56
C VAL A 408 40.78 -9.67 0.78
N LEU A 409 39.76 -9.94 1.60
CA LEU A 409 39.28 -11.31 1.88
C LEU A 409 38.56 -11.94 0.69
N CYS A 410 37.79 -11.16 -0.07
CA CYS A 410 36.98 -11.64 -1.18
C CYS A 410 37.31 -10.84 -2.45
N PRO A 411 38.41 -11.18 -3.14
CA PRO A 411 38.75 -10.51 -4.39
C PRO A 411 37.72 -10.85 -5.49
N ILE A 412 37.39 -9.84 -6.28
CA ILE A 412 36.32 -9.77 -7.31
C ILE A 412 36.35 -10.93 -8.34
N HIS A 413 37.45 -11.66 -8.46
CA HIS A 413 37.72 -12.59 -9.55
C HIS A 413 37.33 -14.05 -9.26
N ILE A 414 36.85 -14.37 -8.05
CA ILE A 414 36.67 -15.76 -7.60
C ILE A 414 35.24 -16.30 -7.81
N THR A 415 34.24 -15.43 -7.93
CA THR A 415 32.82 -15.82 -7.87
C THR A 415 31.98 -15.29 -9.04
N ASN A 416 30.85 -15.95 -9.32
CA ASN A 416 29.86 -15.49 -10.29
C ASN A 416 29.41 -14.04 -9.95
N SER A 417 29.16 -13.21 -10.97
CA SER A 417 28.81 -11.78 -10.80
C SER A 417 27.58 -11.56 -9.91
N GLN A 418 26.59 -12.46 -9.99
CA GLN A 418 25.39 -12.41 -9.15
C GLN A 418 25.65 -12.81 -7.69
N HIS A 419 26.54 -13.78 -7.49
CA HIS A 419 26.96 -14.19 -6.15
C HIS A 419 27.77 -13.08 -5.48
N GLN A 420 28.63 -12.41 -6.25
CA GLN A 420 29.38 -11.25 -5.77
C GLN A 420 28.47 -10.07 -5.42
N GLU A 421 27.47 -9.77 -6.25
CA GLU A 421 26.52 -8.70 -5.97
C GLU A 421 25.70 -8.98 -4.70
N ALA A 422 25.20 -10.21 -4.53
CA ALA A 422 24.49 -10.61 -3.32
C ALA A 422 25.38 -10.53 -2.07
N LEU A 423 26.66 -10.92 -2.20
CA LEU A 423 27.65 -10.83 -1.12
C LEU A 423 27.91 -9.38 -0.71
N GLN A 424 28.16 -8.49 -1.68
CA GLN A 424 28.41 -7.07 -1.41
C GLN A 424 27.19 -6.40 -0.78
N LYS A 425 25.97 -6.71 -1.25
CA LYS A 425 24.73 -6.20 -0.67
C LYS A 425 24.51 -6.70 0.76
N LEU A 426 24.82 -7.96 1.05
CA LEU A 426 24.72 -8.50 2.41
C LEU A 426 25.79 -7.90 3.33
N GLN A 427 27.04 -7.77 2.85
CA GLN A 427 28.12 -7.14 3.61
C GLN A 427 27.79 -5.69 3.94
N SER A 428 27.27 -4.90 2.98
CA SER A 428 26.88 -3.52 3.24
C SER A 428 25.69 -3.42 4.21
N LEU A 429 24.72 -4.33 4.12
CA LEU A 429 23.63 -4.44 5.08
C LEU A 429 24.14 -4.76 6.51
N LEU A 430 25.11 -5.68 6.62
CA LEU A 430 25.76 -6.04 7.89
C LEU A 430 26.67 -4.92 8.42
N CYS A 431 27.25 -4.09 7.56
CA CYS A 431 27.99 -2.89 7.96
C CYS A 431 27.06 -1.75 8.41
N GLY A 432 25.76 -1.82 8.09
CA GLY A 432 24.76 -0.83 8.45
C GLY A 432 24.44 -0.78 9.95
N PRO A 433 24.04 0.39 10.49
CA PRO A 433 23.74 0.55 11.92
C PRO A 433 22.43 -0.10 12.34
N SER A 434 21.47 -0.24 11.42
CA SER A 434 20.07 -0.55 11.76
C SER A 434 19.77 -2.03 11.92
N LEU A 435 20.59 -2.92 11.36
CA LEU A 435 20.38 -4.35 11.48
C LEU A 435 20.89 -4.88 12.83
N SER A 436 20.00 -5.54 13.57
CA SER A 436 20.34 -6.26 14.80
C SER A 436 21.05 -7.57 14.46
N ILE A 437 22.29 -7.74 14.92
CA ILE A 437 23.07 -8.96 14.64
C ILE A 437 22.52 -10.20 15.34
N PRO A 438 22.04 -10.14 16.59
CA PRO A 438 21.39 -11.27 17.24
C PRO A 438 20.29 -11.93 16.42
N SER A 439 19.51 -11.17 15.62
CA SER A 439 18.43 -11.75 14.81
C SER A 439 18.93 -12.45 13.54
N VAL A 440 20.11 -12.11 13.03
CA VAL A 440 20.65 -12.64 11.77
C VAL A 440 21.52 -13.88 11.98
N VAL A 441 22.02 -14.11 13.19
CA VAL A 441 22.91 -15.25 13.47
C VAL A 441 22.31 -16.63 13.19
N PRO A 442 21.03 -16.91 13.49
CA PRO A 442 20.41 -18.18 13.09
C PRO A 442 20.40 -18.40 11.57
N LEU A 443 20.38 -17.33 10.78
CA LEU A 443 20.48 -17.41 9.31
C LEU A 443 21.92 -17.64 8.86
N LEU A 444 22.90 -17.06 9.56
CA LEU A 444 24.33 -17.22 9.25
C LEU A 444 24.88 -18.59 9.63
N GLU A 445 24.30 -19.26 10.63
CA GLU A 445 24.64 -20.66 10.96
C GLU A 445 24.40 -21.63 9.79
N GLN A 446 23.57 -21.25 8.81
CA GLN A 446 23.37 -22.01 7.58
C GLN A 446 24.53 -21.88 6.58
N ILE A 447 25.42 -20.90 6.78
CA ILE A 447 26.56 -20.61 5.92
C ILE A 447 27.82 -21.24 6.53
N SER A 448 28.53 -22.05 5.73
CA SER A 448 29.81 -22.64 6.14
C SER A 448 30.90 -21.56 6.36
N GLU A 449 31.65 -21.67 7.46
CA GLU A 449 32.86 -20.88 7.72
C GLU A 449 34.04 -21.28 6.83
N GLU A 450 33.95 -22.41 6.11
CA GLU A 450 35.04 -22.95 5.28
C GLU A 450 35.31 -22.12 4.02
N THR A 451 34.32 -21.37 3.53
CA THR A 451 34.50 -20.50 2.36
C THR A 451 34.97 -19.11 2.79
N LEU A 452 35.85 -18.49 2.01
CA LEU A 452 36.37 -17.15 2.31
C LEU A 452 35.26 -16.08 2.42
N TRP A 453 34.19 -16.21 1.62
CA TRP A 453 33.04 -15.32 1.69
C TRP A 453 32.16 -15.60 2.91
N GLY A 454 31.95 -16.86 3.29
CA GLY A 454 31.22 -17.22 4.50
C GLY A 454 31.97 -16.75 5.74
N PHE A 455 33.29 -16.96 5.76
CA PHE A 455 34.20 -16.42 6.77
C PHE A 455 34.09 -14.90 6.91
N SER A 456 34.05 -14.15 5.79
CA SER A 456 33.91 -12.68 5.83
C SER A 456 32.63 -12.22 6.55
N LEU A 457 31.51 -12.92 6.35
CA LEU A 457 30.22 -12.60 6.96
C LEU A 457 30.21 -12.93 8.46
N HIS A 458 30.73 -14.10 8.83
CA HIS A 458 30.87 -14.51 10.24
C HIS A 458 31.81 -13.59 11.00
N LEU A 459 32.92 -13.17 10.38
CA LEU A 459 33.86 -12.22 10.96
C LEU A 459 33.21 -10.85 11.19
N LEU A 460 32.44 -10.32 10.23
CA LEU A 460 31.67 -9.07 10.38
C LEU A 460 30.68 -9.11 11.54
N CYS A 461 29.98 -10.23 11.71
CA CYS A 461 29.03 -10.38 12.81
C CYS A 461 29.73 -10.53 14.15
N ALA A 462 30.86 -11.23 14.22
CA ALA A 462 31.67 -11.36 15.42
C ALA A 462 32.27 -10.01 15.86
N THR A 463 32.75 -9.19 14.92
CA THR A 463 33.33 -7.87 15.24
C THR A 463 32.32 -6.90 15.80
N ARG A 464 31.15 -6.79 15.17
CA ARG A 464 30.09 -5.90 15.64
C ARG A 464 29.47 -6.36 16.97
N ARG A 465 29.64 -7.64 17.35
CA ARG A 465 29.33 -8.17 18.70
C ARG A 465 30.41 -7.86 19.75
N GLY A 466 31.53 -7.26 19.33
CA GLY A 466 32.66 -6.94 20.21
C GLY A 466 33.61 -8.10 20.47
N HIS A 467 33.53 -9.20 19.72
CA HIS A 467 34.40 -10.37 19.88
C HIS A 467 35.77 -10.20 19.17
N TYR A 468 36.43 -9.07 19.38
CA TYR A 468 37.66 -8.71 18.65
C TYR A 468 38.80 -9.72 18.82
N ASN A 469 38.97 -10.31 20.01
CA ASN A 469 40.05 -11.27 20.28
C ASN A 469 39.94 -12.53 19.42
N SER A 470 38.74 -13.13 19.36
CA SER A 470 38.49 -14.32 18.54
C SER A 470 38.55 -13.98 17.05
N SER A 471 38.08 -12.79 16.65
CA SER A 471 38.18 -12.31 15.28
C SER A 471 39.63 -12.16 14.81
N ILE A 472 40.53 -11.65 15.67
CA ILE A 472 41.97 -11.51 15.35
C ILE A 472 42.61 -12.89 15.16
N GLU A 473 42.37 -13.84 16.06
CA GLU A 473 42.89 -15.21 15.95
C GLU A 473 42.42 -15.90 14.66
N LYS A 474 41.10 -15.90 14.43
CA LYS A 474 40.49 -16.50 13.24
C LYS A 474 41.00 -15.87 11.95
N LEU A 475 41.20 -14.55 11.91
CA LEU A 475 41.70 -13.83 10.73
C LEU A 475 43.17 -14.16 10.45
N LEU A 476 43.99 -14.29 11.49
CA LEU A 476 45.38 -14.72 11.36
C LEU A 476 45.50 -16.20 10.93
N ASP A 477 44.52 -17.05 11.26
CA ASP A 477 44.48 -18.46 10.83
C ASP A 477 44.13 -18.60 9.34
N HIS A 478 43.13 -17.84 8.86
CA HIS A 478 42.57 -18.05 7.51
C HIS A 478 43.14 -17.08 6.46
N CYS A 479 43.37 -15.82 6.80
CA CYS A 479 43.77 -14.76 5.87
C CYS A 479 44.61 -13.65 6.56
N PRO A 480 45.90 -13.90 6.82
CA PRO A 480 46.77 -12.93 7.50
C PRO A 480 47.01 -11.64 6.69
N GLN A 481 46.75 -11.63 5.38
CA GLN A 481 46.90 -10.43 4.55
C GLN A 481 45.93 -9.30 4.92
N ALA A 482 44.75 -9.63 5.46
CA ALA A 482 43.71 -8.66 5.77
C ALA A 482 43.83 -8.07 7.18
N ILE A 483 44.74 -8.57 8.02
CA ILE A 483 44.82 -8.23 9.45
C ILE A 483 45.11 -6.74 9.70
N ILE A 484 46.00 -6.12 8.91
CA ILE A 484 46.35 -4.71 9.12
C ILE A 484 45.22 -3.80 8.65
N ALA A 485 44.60 -4.10 7.50
CA ALA A 485 43.43 -3.38 7.04
C ALA A 485 42.26 -3.48 8.04
N TYR A 486 42.11 -4.65 8.68
CA TYR A 486 41.13 -4.88 9.73
C TYR A 486 41.45 -4.10 11.01
N ALA A 487 42.69 -4.17 11.47
CA ALA A 487 43.15 -3.50 12.70
C ALA A 487 43.06 -1.97 12.57
N ASN A 488 43.45 -1.43 11.41
CA ASN A 488 43.34 -0.01 11.11
C ASN A 488 41.90 0.48 11.07
N HIS A 489 40.91 -0.38 10.81
CA HIS A 489 39.52 0.06 10.76
C HIS A 489 38.79 -0.12 12.10
N HIS A 490 38.94 -1.28 12.74
CA HIS A 490 38.14 -1.64 13.93
C HIS A 490 38.85 -1.45 15.26
N LEU A 491 40.19 -1.43 15.30
CA LEU A 491 40.99 -1.33 16.53
C LEU A 491 41.46 0.11 16.80
N GLN A 492 40.73 1.11 16.33
CA GLN A 492 41.00 2.52 16.60
C GLN A 492 40.26 3.01 17.87
N ASP A 493 40.62 4.21 18.34
CA ASP A 493 40.08 4.88 19.53
C ASP A 493 39.99 3.98 20.77
N ARG A 494 38.78 3.54 21.13
CA ARG A 494 38.47 2.80 22.36
C ARG A 494 39.09 1.40 22.39
N HIS A 495 39.44 0.85 21.23
CA HIS A 495 39.98 -0.50 21.09
C HIS A 495 41.48 -0.51 20.75
N MET A 496 42.15 0.64 20.81
CA MET A 496 43.58 0.75 20.49
C MET A 496 44.45 -0.18 21.33
N ALA A 497 44.06 -0.41 22.59
CA ALA A 497 44.75 -1.34 23.48
C ALA A 497 44.93 -2.75 22.89
N LEU A 498 44.01 -3.20 22.04
CA LEU A 498 44.07 -4.53 21.43
C LEU A 498 45.23 -4.69 20.42
N TRP A 499 45.78 -3.59 19.90
CA TRP A 499 46.98 -3.62 19.05
C TRP A 499 48.17 -4.24 19.80
N TRP A 500 48.40 -3.83 21.04
CA TRP A 500 49.54 -4.29 21.82
C TRP A 500 49.18 -5.38 22.84
N GLN A 501 47.94 -5.46 23.29
CA GLN A 501 47.51 -6.52 24.23
C GLN A 501 47.26 -7.86 23.55
N LYS A 502 46.85 -7.88 22.27
CA LYS A 502 46.47 -9.11 21.58
C LYS A 502 47.17 -9.28 20.23
N LEU A 503 47.09 -8.29 19.34
CA LEU A 503 47.62 -8.43 17.98
C LEU A 503 49.15 -8.59 17.95
N LEU A 504 49.89 -7.75 18.67
CA LEU A 504 51.35 -7.82 18.73
C LEU A 504 51.86 -9.15 19.33
N PRO A 505 51.40 -9.62 20.51
CA PRO A 505 51.81 -10.93 21.03
C PRO A 505 51.49 -12.09 20.08
N GLU A 506 50.32 -12.08 19.44
CA GLU A 506 49.89 -13.13 18.54
C GLU A 506 50.73 -13.18 17.26
N LEU A 507 51.07 -12.01 16.68
CA LEU A 507 51.98 -11.91 15.53
C LEU A 507 53.40 -12.35 15.89
N CYS A 508 53.92 -11.96 17.06
CA CYS A 508 55.23 -12.42 17.55
C CYS A 508 55.27 -13.94 17.75
N ASN A 509 54.18 -14.55 18.24
CA ASN A 509 54.11 -16.00 18.40
C ASN A 509 54.10 -16.73 17.05
N ARG A 510 53.28 -16.27 16.11
CA ARG A 510 53.09 -16.93 14.81
C ARG A 510 54.25 -16.72 13.84
N THR A 511 54.89 -15.55 13.86
CA THR A 511 56.11 -15.28 13.07
C THR A 511 57.28 -16.15 13.54
N ARG A 512 57.39 -16.42 14.86
CA ARG A 512 58.40 -17.35 15.41
C ARG A 512 58.13 -18.81 15.04
N ALA A 513 56.86 -19.20 14.94
CA ALA A 513 56.47 -20.59 14.70
C ALA A 513 56.56 -21.04 13.22
N ALA A 514 56.50 -20.13 12.25
CA ALA A 514 56.48 -20.49 10.83
C ALA A 514 57.65 -19.91 10.02
N THR A 515 58.24 -20.77 9.19
CA THR A 515 59.56 -20.60 8.58
C THR A 515 59.59 -19.69 7.34
N ASP A 516 58.46 -19.50 6.66
CA ASP A 516 58.32 -18.62 5.48
C ASP A 516 57.08 -17.73 5.63
N ASN A 517 57.28 -16.53 6.15
CA ASN A 517 56.19 -15.69 6.65
C ASN A 517 56.37 -14.20 6.31
N SER A 518 56.75 -13.89 5.06
CA SER A 518 56.92 -12.51 4.59
C SER A 518 55.70 -11.62 4.88
N ILE A 519 54.48 -12.19 4.80
CA ILE A 519 53.21 -11.51 5.07
C ILE A 519 53.03 -11.20 6.57
N LEU A 520 53.30 -12.17 7.44
CA LEU A 520 53.20 -11.97 8.89
C LEU A 520 54.32 -11.07 9.42
N LEU A 521 55.51 -11.10 8.80
CA LEU A 521 56.60 -10.17 9.09
C LEU A 521 56.25 -8.74 8.66
N ALA A 522 55.66 -8.56 7.48
CA ALA A 522 55.16 -7.25 7.04
C ALA A 522 54.07 -6.73 7.98
N ALA A 523 53.11 -7.57 8.36
CA ALA A 523 52.07 -7.23 9.34
C ALA A 523 52.67 -6.87 10.72
N LEU A 524 53.70 -7.58 11.19
CA LEU A 524 54.39 -7.28 12.43
C LEU A 524 55.10 -5.91 12.35
N GLN A 525 55.80 -5.62 11.25
CA GLN A 525 56.45 -4.33 11.04
C GLN A 525 55.45 -3.17 11.05
N GLU A 526 54.33 -3.30 10.33
CA GLU A 526 53.26 -2.30 10.32
C GLU A 526 52.61 -2.11 11.70
N THR A 527 52.39 -3.22 12.43
CA THR A 527 51.89 -3.19 13.82
C THR A 527 52.86 -2.44 14.74
N LEU A 528 54.16 -2.68 14.61
CA LEU A 528 55.17 -2.00 15.41
C LEU A 528 55.28 -0.50 15.10
N VAL A 529 55.04 -0.09 13.85
CA VAL A 529 54.92 1.33 13.49
C VAL A 529 53.76 1.97 14.26
N VAL A 530 52.57 1.35 14.24
CA VAL A 530 51.39 1.88 14.96
C VAL A 530 51.63 1.92 16.47
N VAL A 531 52.14 0.84 17.06
CA VAL A 531 52.42 0.77 18.51
C VAL A 531 53.46 1.84 18.90
N SER A 532 54.55 2.00 18.13
CA SER A 532 55.57 3.03 18.40
C SER A 532 55.02 4.46 18.32
N MET A 533 53.97 4.67 17.54
CA MET A 533 53.29 5.95 17.37
C MET A 533 52.19 6.18 18.42
N GLU A 534 51.73 5.20 19.17
CA GLU A 534 50.59 5.41 20.07
C GLU A 534 50.90 5.17 21.54
N THR A 535 51.96 4.42 21.86
CA THR A 535 52.39 4.18 23.24
C THR A 535 53.47 5.15 23.72
N SER A 536 53.66 5.24 25.05
CA SER A 536 54.86 5.84 25.63
C SER A 536 56.07 4.92 25.50
N PRO A 537 57.32 5.43 25.58
CA PRO A 537 58.51 4.59 25.52
C PRO A 537 58.58 3.58 26.68
N THR A 538 58.04 3.92 27.84
CA THR A 538 57.96 3.04 29.02
C THR A 538 56.97 1.90 28.80
N GLU A 539 55.77 2.20 28.30
CA GLU A 539 54.78 1.17 27.96
C GLU A 539 55.27 0.29 26.81
N PHE A 540 55.96 0.87 25.81
CA PHE A 540 56.54 0.09 24.72
C PHE A 540 57.57 -0.92 25.22
N LEU A 541 58.42 -0.53 26.18
CA LEU A 541 59.40 -1.44 26.80
C LEU A 541 58.74 -2.61 27.53
N GLU A 542 57.62 -2.38 28.22
CA GLU A 542 56.85 -3.42 28.91
C GLU A 542 56.16 -4.42 27.94
N LEU A 543 56.00 -4.03 26.68
CA LEU A 543 55.36 -4.86 25.64
C LEU A 543 56.36 -5.72 24.84
N ILE A 544 57.67 -5.51 25.00
CA ILE A 544 58.72 -6.28 24.31
C ILE A 544 58.80 -7.67 24.95
N PRO A 545 58.86 -8.76 24.15
CA PRO A 545 59.04 -10.10 24.69
C PRO A 545 60.42 -10.27 25.37
N ASP A 546 60.43 -10.87 26.56
CA ASP A 546 61.63 -11.21 27.34
C ASP A 546 62.38 -12.44 26.78
N ASP A 547 62.49 -12.56 25.45
CA ASP A 547 63.01 -13.73 24.75
C ASP A 547 64.35 -13.47 24.03
N GLY A 548 64.97 -12.31 24.28
CA GLY A 548 66.26 -11.93 23.70
C GLY A 548 66.19 -11.37 22.28
N THR A 549 64.99 -11.21 21.71
CA THR A 549 64.79 -10.62 20.36
C THR A 549 64.68 -9.08 20.36
N ALA A 550 64.94 -8.44 21.51
CA ALA A 550 64.82 -7.01 21.72
C ALA A 550 65.50 -6.15 20.62
N ALA A 551 66.61 -6.62 20.04
CA ALA A 551 67.34 -5.95 18.97
C ALA A 551 66.45 -5.62 17.75
N TYR A 552 65.45 -6.45 17.44
CA TYR A 552 64.51 -6.22 16.34
C TYR A 552 63.58 -5.03 16.59
N PHE A 553 63.26 -4.76 17.86
CA PHE A 553 62.33 -3.71 18.27
C PHE A 553 63.01 -2.34 18.51
N VAL A 554 64.35 -2.33 18.61
CA VAL A 554 65.15 -1.11 18.88
C VAL A 554 64.89 0.04 17.89
N PRO A 555 64.83 -0.18 16.56
CA PRO A 555 64.56 0.92 15.62
C PRO A 555 63.22 1.62 15.89
N HIS A 556 62.18 0.84 16.23
CA HIS A 556 60.85 1.36 16.53
C HIS A 556 60.78 2.08 17.87
N LEU A 557 61.51 1.59 18.89
CA LEU A 557 61.65 2.26 20.18
C LEU A 557 62.39 3.60 20.06
N LEU A 558 63.41 3.67 19.21
CA LEU A 558 64.11 4.92 18.90
C LEU A 558 63.17 5.93 18.24
N THR A 559 62.34 5.51 17.28
CA THR A 559 61.32 6.37 16.66
C THR A 559 60.29 6.86 17.68
N CYS A 560 59.83 5.99 18.59
CA CYS A 560 58.92 6.35 19.68
C CYS A 560 59.54 7.42 20.60
N SER A 561 60.78 7.22 21.06
CA SER A 561 61.48 8.14 21.97
C SER A 561 61.75 9.51 21.34
N GLN A 562 62.17 9.55 20.06
CA GLN A 562 62.39 10.81 19.32
C GLN A 562 61.11 11.62 19.17
N ARG A 563 59.95 10.97 19.00
CA ARG A 563 58.65 11.65 18.94
C ARG A 563 58.23 12.24 20.27
N HIS A 564 58.40 11.48 21.36
CA HIS A 564 58.07 11.97 22.70
C HIS A 564 58.98 13.12 23.16
N LEU A 565 60.24 13.14 22.70
CA LEU A 565 61.16 14.27 22.91
C LEU A 565 60.81 15.54 22.11
N THR A 566 60.03 15.41 21.02
CA THR A 566 59.65 16.52 20.12
C THR A 566 58.22 17.04 20.31
N LYS A 567 57.36 16.35 21.09
CA LYS A 567 56.10 16.91 21.56
C LYS A 567 56.39 17.97 22.64
N PRO A 568 56.03 19.25 22.47
CA PRO A 568 56.13 20.22 23.55
C PRO A 568 55.19 19.79 24.68
N LEU A 569 55.71 19.78 25.91
CA LEU A 569 54.93 19.63 27.13
C LEU A 569 53.79 20.66 27.12
N THR A 570 52.55 20.20 26.95
CA THR A 570 51.35 20.96 27.34
C THR A 570 51.00 20.65 28.78
#